data_AF-A0A8T4NKV1-F1
#
_entry.id   AF-A0A8T4NKV1-F1
#
_cell.length_a   1.000
_cell.length_b   1.000
_cell.length_c   1.000
_cell.angle_alpha   90.00
_cell.angle_beta   90.00
_cell.angle_gamma   90.00
#
_symmetry.space_group_name_H-M   'P 1'
#
loop_
_entity.id
_entity.type
_entity.pdbx_description
1 polymer ?
#
loop_
_entity_poly.entity_id
_entity_poly.type
_entity_poly.pdbx_seq_one_letter_code
_entity_poly.pdbx_strand_id
1 'polypeptide(L)'
;MVVNQSDISLLERELQEGGFSNLDNSLFDLTDERLRLAYQELKTTTKPEAYSRDTTSWDEIREFVGAHTYHTSGTIIIVSGAAPHIWGAIPDLEKMVGARYISATSHKLGVDLVANEDLMIKFDNETPEQKSRKALDKIQVQMRRALGVVKSLGYDTIEDYIADRNNAQNPRNVILGAEETGLHGLYLGKRDEQLHKVLFSFIKKVKTTSILYIHEDLNVENMRRTFEKGSSIRDKIPRDEIFDYAKTKSIPIEFGAFGHRDRKDYEIDFPLSKLRF
;
A
#
# COMPACT_ATOMS: atom_id res chain seq x y z
N MET A 1 7.44 -5.12 25.92
CA MET A 1 6.14 -4.55 25.58
C MET A 1 6.07 -4.45 24.08
N VAL A 2 5.11 -5.19 23.54
CA VAL A 2 4.82 -5.42 22.14
C VAL A 2 3.88 -4.30 21.66
N VAL A 3 3.79 -4.04 20.35
CA VAL A 3 2.73 -3.17 19.81
C VAL A 3 1.39 -3.71 20.32
N ASN A 4 0.64 -2.88 21.05
CA ASN A 4 -0.60 -3.30 21.67
C ASN A 4 -1.82 -2.66 20.97
N GLN A 5 -3.03 -3.06 21.35
CA GLN A 5 -4.25 -2.55 20.73
C GLN A 5 -4.39 -1.02 20.81
N SER A 6 -3.89 -0.40 21.88
CA SER A 6 -3.95 1.06 22.03
C SER A 6 -2.97 1.78 21.10
N ASP A 7 -1.81 1.20 20.83
CA ASP A 7 -0.87 1.70 19.83
C ASP A 7 -1.47 1.64 18.42
N ILE A 8 -2.14 0.54 18.10
CA ILE A 8 -2.84 0.36 16.81
C ILE A 8 -3.97 1.36 16.65
N SER A 9 -4.78 1.55 17.68
CA SER A 9 -5.88 2.54 17.67
C SER A 9 -5.35 3.97 17.50
N LEU A 10 -4.17 4.26 18.08
CA LEU A 10 -3.49 5.54 17.88
C LEU A 10 -3.08 5.71 16.40
N LEU A 11 -2.45 4.70 15.80
CA LEU A 11 -2.04 4.74 14.39
C LEU A 11 -3.23 4.90 13.45
N GLU A 12 -4.31 4.14 13.67
CA GLU A 12 -5.55 4.23 12.88
C GLU A 12 -6.15 5.64 12.94
N ARG A 13 -6.14 6.27 14.12
CA ARG A 13 -6.59 7.66 14.30
C ARG A 13 -5.66 8.66 13.58
N GLU A 14 -4.35 8.52 13.73
CA GLU A 14 -3.39 9.42 13.06
C GLU A 14 -3.46 9.32 11.53
N LEU A 15 -3.69 8.11 11.00
CA LEU A 15 -3.97 7.90 9.59
C LEU A 15 -5.29 8.58 9.17
N GLN A 16 -6.36 8.42 9.95
CA GLN A 16 -7.64 9.07 9.67
C GLN A 16 -7.56 10.60 9.68
N GLU A 17 -6.88 11.17 10.67
CA GLU A 17 -6.60 12.62 10.76
C GLU A 17 -5.73 13.10 9.59
N GLY A 18 -4.85 12.22 9.09
CA GLY A 18 -4.10 12.42 7.86
C GLY A 18 -4.93 12.29 6.57
N GLY A 19 -6.24 11.99 6.66
CA GLY A 19 -7.11 11.84 5.50
C GLY A 19 -6.98 10.50 4.78
N PHE A 20 -6.28 9.53 5.38
CA PHE A 20 -6.13 8.19 4.80
C PHE A 20 -7.45 7.43 4.89
N SER A 21 -7.78 6.71 3.82
CA SER A 21 -8.88 5.75 3.81
C SER A 21 -8.45 4.53 4.61
N ASN A 22 -8.82 4.50 5.89
CA ASN A 22 -8.58 3.38 6.79
C ASN A 22 -9.75 2.37 6.77
N LEU A 23 -9.69 1.45 7.72
CA LEU A 23 -10.44 0.20 7.99
C LEU A 23 -11.94 0.09 7.68
N ASP A 24 -12.64 1.17 7.35
CA ASP A 24 -14.09 1.15 7.09
C ASP A 24 -14.42 1.57 5.65
N ASN A 25 -13.40 1.72 4.80
CA ASN A 25 -13.56 2.40 3.52
C ASN A 25 -13.14 1.57 2.32
N SER A 26 -14.06 1.45 1.36
CA SER A 26 -13.74 0.96 0.02
C SER A 26 -12.61 1.80 -0.59
N LEU A 27 -11.68 1.12 -1.29
CA LEU A 27 -10.63 1.74 -2.10
C LEU A 27 -11.18 2.66 -3.21
N PHE A 28 -12.50 2.62 -3.46
CA PHE A 28 -13.18 3.33 -4.51
C PHE A 28 -14.18 4.32 -3.91
N ASP A 29 -14.26 5.53 -4.46
CA ASP A 29 -15.19 6.55 -4.00
C ASP A 29 -16.62 6.25 -4.48
N LEU A 30 -17.32 5.38 -3.75
CA LEU A 30 -18.69 4.97 -4.07
C LEU A 30 -19.74 6.08 -3.81
N THR A 31 -19.33 7.28 -3.40
CA THR A 31 -20.22 8.46 -3.41
C THR A 31 -20.43 8.99 -4.84
N ASP A 32 -19.50 8.74 -5.75
CA ASP A 32 -19.66 8.96 -7.18
C ASP A 32 -20.60 7.89 -7.77
N GLU A 33 -21.74 8.32 -8.31
CA GLU A 33 -22.74 7.42 -8.89
C GLU A 33 -22.18 6.53 -10.00
N ARG A 34 -21.23 7.05 -10.81
CA ARG A 34 -20.61 6.29 -11.91
C ARG A 34 -19.85 5.08 -11.36
N LEU A 35 -19.09 5.29 -10.28
CA LEU A 35 -18.33 4.25 -9.61
C LEU A 35 -19.23 3.28 -8.84
N ARG A 36 -20.26 3.81 -8.18
CA ARG A 36 -21.25 2.98 -7.47
C ARG A 36 -21.95 2.01 -8.42
N LEU A 37 -22.41 2.48 -9.59
CA LEU A 37 -23.05 1.62 -10.59
C LEU A 37 -22.10 0.56 -11.13
N ALA A 38 -20.87 0.96 -11.49
CA ALA A 38 -19.84 0.03 -11.93
C ALA A 38 -19.50 -1.01 -10.86
N TYR A 39 -19.43 -0.63 -9.58
CA TYR A 39 -19.18 -1.55 -8.47
C TYR A 39 -20.30 -2.57 -8.31
N GLN A 40 -21.57 -2.16 -8.38
CA GLN A 40 -22.70 -3.09 -8.27
C GLN A 40 -22.72 -4.11 -9.41
N GLU A 41 -22.43 -3.67 -10.63
CA GLU A 41 -22.28 -4.58 -11.76
C GLU A 41 -21.11 -5.55 -11.55
N LEU A 42 -19.91 -5.02 -11.26
CA LEU A 42 -18.69 -5.82 -11.11
C LEU A 42 -18.77 -6.79 -9.93
N LYS A 43 -19.45 -6.43 -8.84
CA LYS A 43 -19.68 -7.33 -7.70
C LYS A 43 -20.34 -8.64 -8.14
N THR A 44 -21.26 -8.59 -9.10
CA THR A 44 -21.96 -9.78 -9.60
C THR A 44 -21.22 -10.50 -10.73
N THR A 45 -20.52 -9.76 -11.59
CA THR A 45 -19.92 -10.30 -12.82
C THR A 45 -18.46 -10.72 -12.68
N THR A 46 -17.73 -10.17 -11.71
CA THR A 46 -16.31 -10.49 -11.49
C THR A 46 -16.15 -11.91 -10.97
N LYS A 47 -15.25 -12.67 -11.61
CA LYS A 47 -14.88 -14.02 -11.19
C LYS A 47 -13.65 -14.00 -10.26
N PRO A 48 -13.46 -15.02 -9.40
CA PRO A 48 -12.27 -15.12 -8.54
C PRO A 48 -10.96 -14.96 -9.30
N GLU A 49 -10.84 -15.50 -10.51
CA GLU A 49 -9.58 -15.48 -11.29
C GLU A 49 -9.30 -14.13 -11.98
N ALA A 50 -10.12 -13.11 -11.73
CA ALA A 50 -9.98 -11.79 -12.35
C ALA A 50 -8.88 -10.93 -11.71
N TYR A 51 -8.22 -11.39 -10.65
CA TYR A 51 -6.98 -10.78 -10.17
C TYR A 51 -5.84 -11.03 -11.20
N SER A 52 -4.89 -10.11 -11.27
CA SER A 52 -3.75 -10.20 -12.20
C SER A 52 -2.99 -11.53 -12.01
N ARG A 53 -2.43 -12.13 -13.07
CA ARG A 53 -1.71 -13.43 -13.08
C ARG A 53 -0.44 -13.50 -12.20
N ASP A 54 -0.22 -12.53 -11.30
CA ASP A 54 0.95 -12.43 -10.43
C ASP A 54 0.62 -12.92 -9.00
N THR A 55 0.18 -14.18 -8.89
CA THR A 55 0.00 -14.85 -7.58
C THR A 55 1.32 -15.05 -6.85
N THR A 56 2.44 -15.00 -7.57
CA THR A 56 3.79 -15.12 -7.02
C THR A 56 4.07 -14.05 -5.97
N SER A 57 3.49 -12.86 -6.11
CA SER A 57 3.65 -11.78 -5.14
C SER A 57 3.23 -12.18 -3.71
N TRP A 58 2.22 -13.04 -3.55
CA TRP A 58 1.75 -13.45 -2.22
C TRP A 58 2.78 -14.32 -1.52
N ASP A 59 3.37 -15.26 -2.25
CA ASP A 59 4.43 -16.15 -1.76
C ASP A 59 5.66 -15.35 -1.36
N GLU A 60 6.05 -14.38 -2.18
CA GLU A 60 7.20 -13.51 -1.94
C GLU A 60 7.00 -12.67 -0.67
N ILE A 61 5.84 -12.01 -0.53
CA ILE A 61 5.51 -11.24 0.67
C ILE A 61 5.53 -12.15 1.91
N ARG A 62 4.93 -13.36 1.81
CA ARG A 62 4.94 -14.34 2.92
C ARG A 62 6.34 -14.76 3.31
N GLU A 63 7.22 -15.01 2.35
CA GLU A 63 8.63 -15.37 2.59
C GLU A 63 9.38 -14.26 3.32
N PHE A 64 9.32 -13.02 2.83
CA PHE A 64 10.00 -11.89 3.48
C PHE A 64 9.49 -11.63 4.89
N VAL A 65 8.16 -11.62 5.07
CA VAL A 65 7.57 -11.41 6.40
C VAL A 65 7.95 -12.55 7.33
N GLY A 66 7.86 -13.81 6.88
CA GLY A 66 8.23 -14.98 7.67
C GLY A 66 9.70 -14.96 8.12
N ALA A 67 10.62 -14.62 7.21
CA ALA A 67 12.05 -14.52 7.52
C ALA A 67 12.35 -13.39 8.51
N HIS A 68 11.75 -12.21 8.33
CA HIS A 68 12.01 -11.03 9.15
C HIS A 68 11.41 -11.11 10.55
N THR A 69 10.24 -11.74 10.67
CA THR A 69 9.45 -11.75 11.91
C THR A 69 9.63 -13.01 12.76
N TYR A 70 10.51 -13.94 12.34
CA TYR A 70 10.69 -15.21 13.01
C TYR A 70 11.05 -15.01 14.50
N HIS A 71 10.06 -15.22 15.39
CA HIS A 71 10.09 -14.99 16.85
C HIS A 71 10.25 -13.54 17.32
N THR A 72 10.00 -12.54 16.46
CA THR A 72 10.03 -11.13 16.86
C THR A 72 8.61 -10.56 17.03
N SER A 73 8.49 -9.55 17.89
CA SER A 73 7.23 -8.87 18.20
C SER A 73 7.51 -7.38 18.32
N GLY A 74 6.62 -6.56 17.79
CA GLY A 74 6.86 -5.12 17.63
C GLY A 74 7.47 -4.76 16.28
N THR A 75 7.33 -5.63 15.27
CA THR A 75 7.69 -5.33 13.89
C THR A 75 6.61 -4.48 13.23
N ILE A 76 7.06 -3.45 12.51
CA ILE A 76 6.24 -2.67 11.59
C ILE A 76 6.59 -3.10 10.15
N ILE A 77 5.61 -3.67 9.47
CA ILE A 77 5.73 -4.15 8.09
C ILE A 77 4.99 -3.16 7.21
N ILE A 78 5.65 -2.61 6.20
CA ILE A 78 5.08 -1.65 5.25
C ILE A 78 5.12 -2.31 3.89
N VAL A 79 3.96 -2.59 3.31
CA VAL A 79 3.82 -3.21 1.99
C VAL A 79 3.14 -2.20 1.07
N SER A 80 3.85 -1.73 0.04
CA SER A 80 3.32 -0.79 -0.95
C SER A 80 3.17 -1.47 -2.30
N GLY A 81 1.98 -1.38 -2.89
CA GLY A 81 1.61 -2.09 -4.11
C GLY A 81 0.11 -2.20 -4.29
N ALA A 82 -0.34 -2.66 -5.46
CA ALA A 82 -1.76 -2.83 -5.70
C ALA A 82 -2.38 -3.93 -4.81
N ALA A 83 -3.65 -3.78 -4.44
CA ALA A 83 -4.43 -4.72 -3.64
C ALA A 83 -4.32 -6.18 -4.10
N PRO A 84 -4.32 -6.51 -5.41
CA PRO A 84 -4.14 -7.89 -5.86
C PRO A 84 -2.85 -8.53 -5.40
N HIS A 85 -1.79 -7.77 -5.13
CA HIS A 85 -0.51 -8.28 -4.61
C HIS A 85 -0.53 -8.37 -3.08
N ILE A 86 -1.16 -7.41 -2.41
CA ILE A 86 -1.12 -7.30 -0.95
C ILE A 86 -2.17 -8.19 -0.29
N TRP A 87 -3.44 -8.05 -0.69
CA TRP A 87 -4.59 -8.59 0.03
C TRP A 87 -4.60 -10.12 0.10
N GLY A 88 -4.10 -10.79 -0.94
CA GLY A 88 -4.01 -12.25 -0.94
C GLY A 88 -3.03 -12.82 0.10
N ALA A 89 -2.01 -12.06 0.50
CA ALA A 89 -1.06 -12.50 1.53
C ALA A 89 -1.59 -12.26 2.95
N ILE A 90 -2.39 -11.21 3.17
CA ILE A 90 -2.76 -10.72 4.51
C ILE A 90 -3.33 -11.80 5.43
N PRO A 91 -4.31 -12.65 5.01
CA PRO A 91 -4.87 -13.64 5.92
C PRO A 91 -3.86 -14.62 6.51
N ASP A 92 -2.84 -14.98 5.75
CA ASP A 92 -1.80 -15.87 6.21
C ASP A 92 -0.79 -15.13 7.08
N LEU A 93 -0.44 -13.88 6.75
CA LEU A 93 0.46 -13.08 7.57
C LEU A 93 -0.13 -12.83 8.96
N GLU A 94 -1.42 -12.48 9.06
CA GLU A 94 -2.08 -12.26 10.34
C GLU A 94 -2.05 -13.53 11.22
N LYS A 95 -2.26 -14.71 10.63
CA LYS A 95 -2.15 -16.00 11.33
C LYS A 95 -0.71 -16.35 11.71
N MET A 96 0.21 -16.20 10.77
CA MET A 96 1.61 -16.64 10.89
C MET A 96 2.37 -15.82 11.92
N VAL A 97 2.20 -14.49 11.89
CA VAL A 97 3.03 -13.57 12.70
C VAL A 97 2.22 -12.84 13.78
N GLY A 98 0.91 -13.10 13.87
CA GLY A 98 0.02 -12.38 14.78
C GLY A 98 0.03 -10.89 14.48
N ALA A 99 -0.18 -10.51 13.22
CA ALA A 99 -0.21 -9.11 12.81
C ALA A 99 -1.62 -8.54 12.77
N ARG A 100 -1.72 -7.21 12.85
CA ARG A 100 -2.90 -6.44 12.45
C ARG A 100 -2.64 -5.78 11.10
N TYR A 101 -3.50 -6.04 10.12
CA TYR A 101 -3.51 -5.29 8.88
C TYR A 101 -4.20 -3.92 9.03
N ILE A 102 -3.60 -2.88 8.49
CA ILE A 102 -4.19 -1.54 8.39
C ILE A 102 -3.96 -1.02 6.98
N SER A 103 -5.04 -0.62 6.30
CA SER A 103 -4.91 0.16 5.06
C SER A 103 -4.44 1.57 5.39
N ALA A 104 -3.32 1.95 4.81
CA ALA A 104 -2.72 3.28 4.85
C ALA A 104 -2.69 3.88 3.44
N THR A 105 -3.69 3.55 2.62
CA THR A 105 -3.91 4.17 1.32
C THR A 105 -4.54 5.55 1.52
N SER A 106 -3.90 6.61 0.99
CA SER A 106 -4.26 8.00 1.32
C SER A 106 -5.57 8.49 0.73
N HIS A 107 -6.02 7.92 -0.39
CA HIS A 107 -7.28 8.29 -1.01
C HIS A 107 -7.93 7.11 -1.70
N LYS A 108 -9.26 7.18 -1.73
CA LYS A 108 -10.09 6.41 -2.63
C LYS A 108 -9.95 6.91 -4.06
N LEU A 109 -10.09 6.01 -5.03
CA LEU A 109 -10.19 6.41 -6.42
C LEU A 109 -11.57 7.00 -6.71
N GLY A 110 -11.61 8.29 -7.00
CA GLY A 110 -12.73 8.99 -7.63
C GLY A 110 -12.43 9.28 -9.11
N VAL A 111 -13.47 9.34 -9.95
CA VAL A 111 -13.28 9.60 -11.40
C VAL A 111 -12.60 10.95 -11.62
N ASP A 112 -13.04 11.99 -10.92
CA ASP A 112 -12.51 13.34 -11.10
C ASP A 112 -11.06 13.45 -10.60
N LEU A 113 -10.72 12.76 -9.50
CA LEU A 113 -9.34 12.67 -9.01
C LEU A 113 -8.44 12.06 -10.09
N VAL A 114 -8.81 10.88 -10.60
CA VAL A 114 -8.01 10.15 -11.60
C VAL A 114 -7.92 10.95 -12.91
N ALA A 115 -9.01 11.56 -13.38
CA ALA A 115 -9.01 12.34 -14.61
C ALA A 115 -8.09 13.57 -14.56
N ASN A 116 -7.94 14.18 -13.38
CA ASN A 116 -7.15 15.40 -13.20
C ASN A 116 -5.70 15.16 -12.76
N GLU A 117 -5.40 13.99 -12.19
CA GLU A 117 -4.10 13.74 -11.56
C GLU A 117 -3.31 12.58 -12.17
N ASP A 118 -3.96 11.58 -12.79
CA ASP A 118 -3.23 10.54 -13.53
C ASP A 118 -2.56 11.20 -14.73
N LEU A 119 -1.22 11.23 -14.76
CA LEU A 119 -0.47 11.98 -15.77
C LEU A 119 -0.79 11.54 -17.21
N MET A 120 -1.15 10.27 -17.40
CA MET A 120 -1.52 9.73 -18.71
C MET A 120 -2.90 10.21 -19.17
N ILE A 121 -3.73 10.76 -18.28
CA ILE A 121 -5.06 11.31 -18.63
C ILE A 121 -5.03 12.84 -18.53
N LYS A 122 -4.39 13.38 -17.50
CA LYS A 122 -4.29 14.82 -17.23
C LYS A 122 -3.79 15.60 -18.43
N PHE A 123 -2.70 15.13 -19.04
CA PHE A 123 -2.05 15.79 -20.18
C PHE A 123 -2.58 15.36 -21.55
N ASP A 124 -3.60 14.50 -21.60
CA ASP A 124 -4.26 14.17 -22.85
C ASP A 124 -5.01 15.40 -23.40
N ASN A 125 -5.00 15.58 -24.72
CA ASN A 125 -5.70 16.68 -25.41
C ASN A 125 -7.20 16.42 -25.61
N GLU A 126 -7.77 15.49 -24.84
CA GLU A 126 -9.17 15.08 -24.92
C GLU A 126 -10.10 15.98 -24.11
N THR A 127 -11.40 15.92 -24.39
CA THR A 127 -12.42 16.66 -23.65
C THR A 127 -12.55 16.16 -22.20
N PRO A 128 -13.09 16.98 -21.27
CA PRO A 128 -13.33 16.56 -19.89
C PRO A 128 -14.15 15.26 -19.77
N GLU A 129 -15.13 15.06 -20.65
CA GLU A 129 -15.98 13.86 -20.68
C GLU A 129 -15.19 12.62 -21.12
N GLN A 130 -14.32 12.78 -22.11
CA GLN A 130 -13.44 11.70 -22.57
C GLN A 130 -12.43 11.30 -21.49
N LYS A 131 -11.82 12.28 -20.80
CA LYS A 131 -10.94 12.05 -19.65
C LYS A 131 -11.65 11.34 -18.51
N SER A 132 -12.86 11.78 -18.17
CA SER A 132 -13.69 11.15 -17.13
C SER A 132 -14.01 9.70 -17.47
N ARG A 133 -14.30 9.39 -18.73
CA ARG A 133 -14.52 8.00 -19.18
C ARG A 133 -13.26 7.15 -19.08
N LYS A 134 -12.10 7.65 -19.53
CA LYS A 134 -10.81 6.94 -19.36
C LYS A 134 -10.49 6.68 -17.89
N ALA A 135 -10.72 7.67 -17.04
CA ALA A 135 -10.55 7.53 -15.59
C ALA A 135 -11.46 6.43 -15.04
N LEU A 136 -12.75 6.45 -15.38
CA LEU A 136 -13.70 5.41 -14.99
C LEU A 136 -13.26 4.01 -15.47
N ASP A 137 -12.81 3.88 -16.72
CA ASP A 137 -12.33 2.60 -17.27
C ASP A 137 -11.11 2.06 -16.50
N LYS A 138 -10.14 2.94 -16.18
CA LYS A 138 -8.98 2.58 -15.34
C LYS A 138 -9.42 2.13 -13.95
N ILE A 139 -10.33 2.86 -13.31
CA ILE A 139 -10.82 2.53 -11.97
C ILE A 139 -11.54 1.17 -11.99
N GLN A 140 -12.36 0.90 -13.00
CA GLN A 140 -13.06 -0.38 -13.16
C GLN A 140 -12.10 -1.57 -13.29
N VAL A 141 -10.96 -1.39 -13.96
CA VAL A 141 -9.91 -2.44 -14.03
C VAL A 141 -9.38 -2.76 -12.64
N GLN A 142 -9.05 -1.74 -11.84
CA GLN A 142 -8.54 -1.95 -10.48
C GLN A 142 -9.61 -2.54 -9.56
N MET A 143 -10.85 -2.07 -9.67
CA MET A 143 -12.01 -2.60 -8.95
C MET A 143 -12.26 -4.07 -9.25
N ARG A 144 -12.20 -4.47 -10.52
CA ARG A 144 -12.33 -5.87 -10.94
C ARG A 144 -11.22 -6.74 -10.34
N ARG A 145 -9.98 -6.24 -10.29
CA ARG A 145 -8.85 -7.00 -9.73
C ARG A 145 -8.97 -7.14 -8.21
N ALA A 146 -9.36 -6.07 -7.51
CA ALA A 146 -9.61 -6.09 -6.07
C ALA A 146 -10.77 -7.05 -5.72
N LEU A 147 -11.87 -7.01 -6.47
CA LEU A 147 -12.97 -7.97 -6.32
C LEU A 147 -12.53 -9.41 -6.64
N GLY A 148 -11.68 -9.61 -7.64
CA GLY A 148 -11.12 -10.93 -7.98
C GLY A 148 -10.40 -11.57 -6.79
N VAL A 149 -9.47 -10.83 -6.15
CA VAL A 149 -8.72 -11.36 -5.00
C VAL A 149 -9.63 -11.59 -3.79
N VAL A 150 -10.56 -10.69 -3.53
CA VAL A 150 -11.56 -10.86 -2.44
C VAL A 150 -12.38 -12.13 -2.64
N LYS A 151 -12.84 -12.39 -3.87
CA LYS A 151 -13.59 -13.59 -4.21
C LYS A 151 -12.76 -14.86 -4.15
N SER A 152 -11.49 -14.81 -4.55
CA SER A 152 -10.60 -15.98 -4.45
C SER A 152 -10.29 -16.38 -3.01
N LEU A 153 -10.35 -15.40 -2.09
CA LEU A 153 -10.27 -15.62 -0.65
C LEU A 153 -11.60 -16.08 -0.01
N GLY A 154 -12.69 -16.16 -0.79
CA GLY A 154 -13.99 -16.66 -0.34
C GLY A 154 -14.98 -15.60 0.16
N TYR A 155 -14.71 -14.31 -0.07
CA TYR A 155 -15.61 -13.21 0.29
C TYR A 155 -16.47 -12.78 -0.90
N ASP A 156 -17.69 -12.31 -0.62
CA ASP A 156 -18.59 -11.80 -1.67
C ASP A 156 -18.27 -10.36 -2.08
N THR A 157 -17.79 -9.54 -1.14
CA THR A 157 -17.51 -8.11 -1.35
C THR A 157 -16.22 -7.63 -0.72
N ILE A 158 -15.70 -6.50 -1.23
CA ILE A 158 -14.56 -5.81 -0.62
C ILE A 158 -14.88 -5.42 0.81
N GLU A 159 -16.11 -4.98 1.08
CA GLU A 159 -16.56 -4.61 2.41
C GLU A 159 -16.51 -5.80 3.39
N ASP A 160 -16.91 -7.01 2.96
CA ASP A 160 -16.84 -8.22 3.79
C ASP A 160 -15.39 -8.59 4.14
N TYR A 161 -14.49 -8.52 3.14
CA TYR A 161 -13.06 -8.75 3.35
C TYR A 161 -12.49 -7.76 4.37
N ILE A 162 -12.77 -6.46 4.21
CA ILE A 162 -12.29 -5.41 5.11
C ILE A 162 -12.84 -5.61 6.53
N ALA A 163 -14.14 -5.87 6.66
CA ALA A 163 -14.80 -6.07 7.95
C ALA A 163 -14.21 -7.25 8.73
N ASP A 164 -13.84 -8.34 8.03
CA ASP A 164 -13.22 -9.49 8.69
C ASP A 164 -11.82 -9.18 9.24
N ARG A 165 -11.04 -8.35 8.53
CA ARG A 165 -9.71 -7.93 9.02
C ARG A 165 -9.81 -7.16 10.33
N ASN A 166 -10.90 -6.42 10.55
CA ASN A 166 -11.11 -5.60 11.75
C ASN A 166 -11.26 -6.40 13.06
N ASN A 167 -11.36 -7.73 12.97
CA ASN A 167 -11.58 -8.59 14.13
C ASN A 167 -10.30 -9.21 14.73
N ALA A 168 -9.11 -8.86 14.24
CA ALA A 168 -7.85 -9.40 14.74
C ALA A 168 -7.65 -9.10 16.25
N GLN A 169 -7.51 -10.16 17.05
CA GLN A 169 -7.33 -10.06 18.51
C GLN A 169 -5.87 -10.19 18.91
N ASN A 170 -5.42 -9.33 19.84
CA ASN A 170 -4.07 -9.33 20.42
C ASN A 170 -2.91 -9.34 19.40
N PRO A 171 -2.92 -8.44 18.41
CA PRO A 171 -1.83 -8.34 17.45
C PRO A 171 -0.50 -8.02 18.16
N ARG A 172 0.58 -8.61 17.64
CA ARG A 172 1.97 -8.42 18.08
C ARG A 172 2.81 -7.62 17.09
N ASN A 173 2.35 -7.56 15.84
CA ASN A 173 3.00 -6.90 14.72
C ASN A 173 1.95 -6.07 13.97
N VAL A 174 2.40 -5.12 13.15
CA VAL A 174 1.52 -4.31 12.30
C VAL A 174 1.93 -4.46 10.86
N ILE A 175 0.95 -4.64 9.96
CA ILE A 175 1.14 -4.60 8.52
C ILE A 175 0.37 -3.41 7.98
N LEU A 176 1.05 -2.57 7.24
CA LEU A 176 0.49 -1.40 6.57
C LEU A 176 0.46 -1.66 5.07
N GLY A 177 -0.74 -1.66 4.49
CA GLY A 177 -0.92 -1.64 3.03
C GLY A 177 -0.93 -0.19 2.52
N ALA A 178 -0.10 0.13 1.55
CA ALA A 178 -0.06 1.45 0.91
C ALA A 178 -0.27 1.32 -0.61
N GLU A 179 -0.86 2.36 -1.21
CA GLU A 179 -1.08 2.45 -2.67
C GLU A 179 -1.94 1.32 -3.27
N GLU A 180 -2.84 0.76 -2.46
CA GLU A 180 -3.57 -0.48 -2.77
C GLU A 180 -4.50 -0.37 -3.99
N THR A 181 -4.72 0.83 -4.51
CA THR A 181 -5.55 1.03 -5.70
C THR A 181 -4.84 0.70 -7.01
N GLY A 182 -3.51 0.51 -6.99
CA GLY A 182 -2.71 0.17 -8.18
C GLY A 182 -2.53 1.31 -9.18
N LEU A 183 -2.87 2.55 -8.80
CA LEU A 183 -2.54 3.76 -9.55
C LEU A 183 -1.42 4.54 -8.84
N HIS A 184 -0.23 3.93 -8.76
CA HIS A 184 0.95 4.40 -8.00
C HIS A 184 1.28 5.88 -8.20
N GLY A 185 1.17 6.38 -9.44
CA GLY A 185 1.46 7.78 -9.76
C GLY A 185 0.60 8.79 -8.98
N LEU A 186 -0.56 8.37 -8.46
CA LEU A 186 -1.42 9.21 -7.62
C LEU A 186 -0.91 9.33 -6.18
N TYR A 187 -0.04 8.46 -5.70
CA TYR A 187 0.40 8.43 -4.30
C TYR A 187 1.76 9.09 -4.07
N LEU A 188 2.45 9.47 -5.14
CA LEU A 188 3.75 10.14 -5.08
C LEU A 188 3.67 11.57 -4.50
N GLY A 189 4.83 12.09 -4.08
CA GLY A 189 4.98 13.47 -3.61
C GLY A 189 4.31 13.68 -2.25
N LYS A 190 3.49 14.73 -2.12
CA LYS A 190 2.89 15.15 -0.84
C LYS A 190 2.15 14.04 -0.09
N ARG A 191 1.54 13.08 -0.82
CA ARG A 191 0.80 11.96 -0.22
C ARG A 191 1.73 10.95 0.42
N ASP A 192 2.75 10.51 -0.31
CA ASP A 192 3.83 9.67 0.22
C ASP A 192 4.54 10.34 1.42
N GLU A 193 4.81 11.64 1.31
CA GLU A 193 5.38 12.42 2.41
C GLU A 193 4.51 12.39 3.67
N GLN A 194 3.20 12.50 3.51
CA GLN A 194 2.26 12.52 4.62
C GLN A 194 2.17 11.16 5.30
N LEU A 195 2.16 10.07 4.53
CA LEU A 195 2.18 8.70 5.06
C LEU A 195 3.42 8.52 5.94
N HIS A 196 4.60 8.82 5.40
CA HIS A 196 5.84 8.65 6.12
C HIS A 196 5.97 9.57 7.34
N LYS A 197 5.37 10.76 7.35
CA LYS A 197 5.28 11.62 8.56
C LYS A 197 4.44 10.99 9.67
N VAL A 198 3.30 10.39 9.33
CA VAL A 198 2.46 9.66 10.29
C VAL A 198 3.21 8.45 10.83
N LEU A 199 3.79 7.63 9.94
CA LEU A 199 4.57 6.46 10.33
C LEU A 199 5.76 6.81 11.20
N PHE A 200 6.49 7.88 10.88
CA PHE A 200 7.60 8.34 11.69
C PHE A 200 7.17 8.76 13.09
N SER A 201 6.06 9.51 13.18
CA SER A 201 5.48 9.91 14.46
C SER A 201 5.07 8.72 15.30
N PHE A 202 4.45 7.71 14.69
CA PHE A 202 4.07 6.46 15.33
C PHE A 202 5.28 5.66 15.83
N ILE A 203 6.28 5.42 14.96
CA ILE A 203 7.51 4.67 15.27
C ILE A 203 8.24 5.26 16.48
N LYS A 204 8.23 6.59 16.64
CA LYS A 204 8.85 7.28 17.78
C LYS A 204 8.12 7.06 19.11
N LYS A 205 6.82 6.81 19.08
CA LYS A 205 5.96 6.68 20.26
C LYS A 205 5.88 5.24 20.75
N VAL A 206 6.01 4.28 19.85
CA VAL A 206 5.87 2.85 20.16
C VAL A 206 7.22 2.14 20.23
N LYS A 207 7.25 1.02 20.95
CA LYS A 207 8.44 0.16 21.01
C LYS A 207 8.55 -0.68 19.74
N THR A 208 9.08 -0.06 18.69
CA THR A 208 9.41 -0.73 17.42
C THR A 208 10.69 -1.55 17.58
N THR A 209 10.64 -2.84 17.25
CA THR A 209 11.81 -3.74 17.33
C THR A 209 12.48 -3.96 15.99
N SER A 210 11.73 -3.86 14.90
CA SER A 210 12.25 -3.97 13.53
C SER A 210 11.27 -3.37 12.55
N ILE A 211 11.76 -3.02 11.36
CA ILE A 211 10.95 -2.49 10.26
C ILE A 211 11.25 -3.31 9.00
N LEU A 212 10.20 -3.72 8.30
CA LEU A 212 10.31 -4.38 7.00
C LEU A 212 9.58 -3.54 5.96
N TYR A 213 10.31 -3.08 4.94
CA TYR A 213 9.72 -2.46 3.76
C TYR A 213 9.61 -3.47 2.63
N ILE A 214 8.41 -3.62 2.08
CA ILE A 214 8.15 -4.45 0.91
C ILE A 214 7.50 -3.60 -0.18
N HIS A 215 8.02 -3.65 -1.39
CA HIS A 215 7.47 -2.93 -2.54
C HIS A 215 7.66 -3.74 -3.83
N GLU A 216 6.93 -3.38 -4.88
CA GLU A 216 7.24 -3.79 -6.25
C GLU A 216 8.71 -3.51 -6.66
N ASP A 217 9.34 -4.49 -7.34
CA ASP A 217 10.81 -4.67 -7.52
C ASP A 217 11.68 -3.41 -7.67
N LEU A 218 11.35 -2.49 -8.60
CA LEU A 218 12.20 -1.34 -8.91
C LEU A 218 12.32 -0.30 -7.79
N ASN A 219 11.34 -0.24 -6.88
CA ASN A 219 11.30 0.76 -5.82
C ASN A 219 12.12 0.33 -4.59
N VAL A 220 12.23 -0.98 -4.35
CA VAL A 220 12.92 -1.54 -3.18
C VAL A 220 14.42 -1.34 -3.25
N GLU A 221 15.02 -1.57 -4.43
CA GLU A 221 16.47 -1.42 -4.61
C GLU A 221 16.89 0.05 -4.41
N ASN A 222 16.06 1.00 -4.85
CA ASN A 222 16.30 2.43 -4.62
C ASN A 222 16.21 2.77 -3.12
N MET A 223 15.21 2.23 -2.40
CA MET A 223 15.11 2.41 -0.94
C MET A 223 16.34 1.88 -0.21
N ARG A 224 16.78 0.66 -0.56
CA ARG A 224 17.96 0.02 0.02
C ARG A 224 19.22 0.84 -0.20
N ARG A 225 19.44 1.34 -1.43
CA ARG A 225 20.58 2.21 -1.75
C ARG A 225 20.56 3.50 -0.94
N THR A 226 19.40 4.15 -0.79
CA THR A 226 19.26 5.35 0.04
C THR A 226 19.54 5.05 1.52
N PHE A 227 19.06 3.91 2.03
CA PHE A 227 19.35 3.47 3.39
C PHE A 227 20.85 3.21 3.62
N GLU A 228 21.53 2.50 2.71
CA GLU A 228 22.96 2.17 2.84
C GLU A 228 23.87 3.40 2.68
N LYS A 229 23.63 4.21 1.64
CA LYS A 229 24.53 5.30 1.24
C LYS A 229 24.20 6.65 1.89
N GLY A 230 23.01 6.76 2.46
CA GLY A 230 22.45 8.03 2.94
C GLY A 230 21.92 8.89 1.78
N SER A 231 20.85 9.63 2.05
CA SER A 231 20.29 10.64 1.16
C SER A 231 21.16 11.91 1.15
N SER A 232 21.31 12.56 0.00
CA SER A 232 21.80 13.94 -0.02
C SER A 232 20.83 14.85 0.74
N ILE A 233 21.31 15.90 1.41
CA ILE A 233 20.46 16.82 2.19
C ILE A 233 19.38 17.48 1.32
N ARG A 234 19.60 17.62 0.00
CA ARG A 234 18.65 18.22 -0.94
C ARG A 234 17.56 17.26 -1.42
N ASP A 235 17.73 15.96 -1.18
CA ASP A 235 16.85 14.90 -1.68
C ASP A 235 16.17 14.11 -0.55
N LYS A 236 16.26 14.60 0.70
CA LYS A 236 15.63 13.93 1.85
C LYS A 236 14.12 13.95 1.72
N ILE A 237 13.54 12.77 1.62
CA ILE A 237 12.09 12.56 1.74
C ILE A 237 11.75 12.07 3.15
N PRO A 238 10.50 12.25 3.64
CA PRO A 238 10.16 11.91 5.03
C PRO A 238 10.40 10.45 5.43
N ARG A 239 10.42 9.52 4.48
CA ARG A 239 10.85 8.12 4.71
C ARG A 239 12.29 8.06 5.25
N ASP A 240 13.18 8.92 4.77
CA ASP A 240 14.59 8.91 5.17
C ASP A 240 14.77 9.36 6.63
N GLU A 241 13.81 10.10 7.20
CA GLU A 241 13.78 10.41 8.63
C GLU A 241 13.56 9.14 9.48
N ILE A 242 12.74 8.20 8.99
CA ILE A 242 12.55 6.89 9.63
C ILE A 242 13.87 6.11 9.59
N PHE A 243 14.57 6.13 8.46
CA PHE A 243 15.86 5.45 8.29
C PHE A 243 16.92 6.00 9.26
N ASP A 244 17.06 7.32 9.34
CA ASP A 244 18.00 7.98 10.24
C ASP A 244 17.68 7.69 11.71
N TYR A 245 16.40 7.71 12.08
CA TYR A 245 15.96 7.39 13.42
C TYR A 245 16.23 5.92 13.77
N ALA A 246 15.90 4.99 12.86
CA ALA A 246 16.14 3.57 13.08
C ALA A 246 17.63 3.27 13.27
N LYS A 247 18.52 3.87 12.46
CA LYS A 247 19.98 3.79 12.66
C LYS A 247 20.40 4.30 14.04
N THR A 248 19.89 5.47 14.43
CA THR A 248 20.20 6.10 15.73
C THR A 248 19.73 5.24 16.91
N LYS A 249 18.63 4.50 16.73
CA LYS A 249 18.04 3.62 17.75
C LYS A 249 18.45 2.16 17.63
N SER A 250 19.30 1.83 16.66
CA SER A 250 19.69 0.45 16.33
C SER A 250 18.48 -0.47 16.07
N ILE A 251 17.43 0.08 15.45
CA ILE A 251 16.27 -0.68 14.98
C ILE A 251 16.64 -1.26 13.61
N PRO A 252 16.67 -2.60 13.44
CA PRO A 252 16.94 -3.22 12.15
C PRO A 252 15.88 -2.85 11.12
N ILE A 253 16.33 -2.54 9.90
CA ILE A 253 15.50 -2.33 8.72
C ILE A 253 15.89 -3.34 7.66
N GLU A 254 14.91 -4.04 7.10
CA GLU A 254 15.07 -4.93 5.95
C GLU A 254 14.15 -4.51 4.80
N PHE A 255 14.49 -5.00 3.61
CA PHE A 255 13.85 -4.66 2.35
C PHE A 255 13.51 -5.96 1.60
N GLY A 256 12.25 -6.12 1.24
CA GLY A 256 11.74 -7.23 0.43
C GLY A 256 11.11 -6.71 -0.86
N ALA A 257 11.14 -7.52 -1.91
CA ALA A 257 10.64 -7.13 -3.23
C ALA A 257 9.74 -8.19 -3.84
N PHE A 258 8.59 -7.77 -4.39
CA PHE A 258 7.66 -8.67 -5.07
C PHE A 258 7.32 -8.18 -6.48
N GLY A 259 6.84 -9.09 -7.31
CA GLY A 259 6.39 -8.79 -8.66
C GLY A 259 7.55 -8.56 -9.65
N HIS A 260 7.33 -8.96 -10.91
CA HIS A 260 8.22 -8.74 -12.07
C HIS A 260 9.76 -8.95 -11.89
N ARG A 261 10.16 -10.11 -11.34
CA ARG A 261 11.55 -10.60 -11.34
C ARG A 261 12.17 -10.85 -12.73
N ASP A 262 11.40 -10.74 -13.81
CA ASP A 262 11.81 -11.07 -15.19
C ASP A 262 12.52 -9.94 -15.96
N ARG A 263 12.83 -8.79 -15.34
CA ARG A 263 13.58 -7.70 -16.01
C ARG A 263 14.95 -7.47 -15.39
N LYS A 264 15.87 -8.42 -15.60
CA LYS A 264 17.30 -8.30 -15.24
C LYS A 264 18.06 -7.14 -15.92
N ASP A 265 17.46 -6.43 -16.88
CA ASP A 265 18.18 -5.53 -17.79
C ASP A 265 17.81 -4.03 -17.69
N TYR A 266 17.14 -3.61 -16.62
CA TYR A 266 16.84 -2.19 -16.44
C TYR A 266 17.73 -1.58 -15.36
N GLU A 267 18.95 -1.20 -15.75
CA GLU A 267 19.58 0.01 -15.23
C GLU A 267 18.70 1.22 -15.63
N ILE A 268 17.54 1.39 -14.98
CA ILE A 268 16.80 2.65 -15.07
C ILE A 268 17.48 3.57 -14.07
N ASP A 269 18.45 4.31 -14.60
CA ASP A 269 18.87 5.57 -14.07
C ASP A 269 17.65 6.50 -14.11
N PHE A 270 16.81 6.47 -13.07
CA PHE A 270 15.71 7.42 -12.92
C PHE A 270 16.36 8.79 -12.73
N PRO A 271 16.32 9.70 -13.73
CA PRO A 271 16.85 11.02 -13.53
C PRO A 271 15.81 11.75 -12.69
N LEU A 272 15.99 11.74 -11.36
CA LEU A 272 15.30 12.66 -10.44
C LEU A 272 15.41 14.12 -10.93
N SER A 273 16.39 14.42 -11.78
CA SER A 273 16.59 15.71 -12.44
C SER A 273 15.52 16.12 -13.46
N LYS A 274 14.58 15.24 -13.85
CA LYS A 274 13.49 15.59 -14.80
C LYS A 274 12.11 15.80 -14.16
N LEU A 275 11.94 15.48 -12.88
CA LEU A 275 10.76 15.91 -12.12
C LEU A 275 11.08 17.26 -11.47
N ARG A 276 10.90 18.35 -12.24
CA ARG A 276 10.80 19.68 -11.65
C ARG A 276 9.42 19.79 -10.99
N PHE A 277 9.40 19.83 -9.66
CA PHE A 277 8.28 20.35 -8.88
C PHE A 277 8.14 21.86 -9.10
#